data_AF-A0A1A9WL25-F1
#
_entry.id   AF-A0A1A9WL25-F1
#
_cell.length_a   1.000
_cell.length_b   1.000
_cell.length_c   1.000
_cell.angle_alpha   90.00
_cell.angle_beta   90.00
_cell.angle_gamma   90.00
#
_symmetry.space_group_name_H-M   'P 1'
#
loop_
_entity.id
_entity.type
_entity.pdbx_description
1 polymer ?
#
loop_
_entity_poly.entity_id
_entity_poly.type
_entity_poly.pdbx_seq_one_letter_code
_entity_poly.pdbx_strand_id
1 'polypeptide(L)'
;MSQRLKYIQSIKRRLPINLRRQTQREQRKLNNGVGKNRKKNRKKLRFKRKLKKDFERQELEALISATETELKSILENESLLTDIPYDVSPEELEGEIALAKGSGTTIYIQRDGLSTLTIVLPQKKPTIANLKRAIETVAQLQLKRELRERQQERLKRRRYNVIIAKTSEDNEKSNENMQQQQQQQQNSDTETAAIASSSTD
;
A
#
# COMPACT_ATOMS: atom_id res chain seq x y z
N MET A 1 6.77 -0.22 55.50
CA MET A 1 6.96 -1.69 55.38
C MET A 1 7.24 -2.27 56.77
N SER A 2 6.41 -3.23 57.22
CA SER A 2 6.49 -3.85 58.56
C SER A 2 7.86 -4.50 58.84
N GLN A 3 8.38 -4.35 60.07
CA GLN A 3 9.63 -4.97 60.53
C GLN A 3 9.65 -6.49 60.32
N ARG A 4 8.48 -7.13 60.44
CA ARG A 4 8.28 -8.57 60.19
C ARG A 4 8.63 -8.98 58.76
N LEU A 5 8.32 -8.14 57.77
CA LEU A 5 8.64 -8.42 56.36
C LEU A 5 10.14 -8.31 56.09
N LYS A 6 10.83 -7.38 56.76
CA LYS A 6 12.29 -7.22 56.66
C LYS A 6 13.01 -8.45 57.23
N TYR A 7 12.54 -8.98 58.35
CA TYR A 7 13.06 -10.20 59.00
C TYR A 7 12.86 -11.46 58.13
N ILE A 8 11.67 -11.65 57.57
CA ILE A 8 11.41 -12.79 56.67
C ILE A 8 12.29 -12.73 55.42
N GLN A 9 12.58 -11.52 54.93
CA GLN A 9 13.40 -11.32 53.75
C GLN A 9 14.91 -11.51 54.01
N SER A 10 15.39 -11.26 55.23
CA SER A 10 16.78 -11.55 55.63
C SER A 10 17.01 -13.06 55.77
N ILE A 11 16.06 -13.81 56.34
CA ILE A 11 16.11 -15.28 56.43
C ILE A 11 16.18 -15.91 55.03
N LYS A 12 15.33 -15.45 54.10
CA LYS A 12 15.30 -15.96 52.71
C LYS A 12 16.62 -15.75 51.96
N ARG A 13 17.45 -14.77 52.35
CA ARG A 13 18.76 -14.51 51.74
C ARG A 13 19.86 -15.42 52.29
N ARG A 14 19.70 -15.94 53.51
CA ARG A 14 20.64 -16.84 54.18
C ARG A 14 20.41 -18.33 53.88
N LEU A 15 19.32 -18.66 53.16
CA LEU A 15 19.04 -20.04 52.78
C LEU A 15 20.05 -20.57 51.74
N PRO A 16 20.42 -21.86 51.84
CA PRO A 16 21.12 -22.56 50.77
C PRO A 16 20.44 -22.39 49.42
N ILE A 17 21.23 -22.32 48.35
CA ILE A 17 20.74 -21.93 47.02
C ILE A 17 19.60 -22.83 46.50
N ASN A 18 19.62 -24.10 46.90
CA ASN A 18 18.65 -25.14 46.56
C ASN A 18 17.27 -24.78 47.11
N LEU A 19 17.19 -24.47 48.40
CA LEU A 19 15.97 -24.10 49.12
C LEU A 19 15.44 -22.73 48.69
N ARG A 20 16.34 -21.79 48.40
CA ARG A 20 15.97 -20.47 47.84
C ARG A 20 15.33 -20.61 46.45
N ARG A 21 15.84 -21.51 45.61
CA ARG A 21 15.24 -21.80 44.29
C ARG A 21 13.90 -22.53 44.42
N GLN A 22 13.78 -23.47 45.35
CA GLN A 22 12.53 -24.18 45.61
C GLN A 22 11.41 -23.24 46.10
N THR A 23 11.68 -22.44 47.12
CA THR A 23 10.72 -21.43 47.62
C THR A 23 10.32 -20.42 46.56
N GLN A 24 11.23 -20.06 45.65
CA GLN A 24 10.92 -19.21 44.50
C GLN A 24 10.02 -19.92 43.47
N ARG A 25 10.22 -21.22 43.23
CA ARG A 25 9.36 -22.03 42.34
C ARG A 25 7.97 -22.19 42.94
N GLU A 26 7.86 -22.47 44.22
CA GLU A 26 6.58 -22.56 44.95
C GLU A 26 5.83 -21.22 44.94
N GLN A 27 6.50 -20.10 45.19
CA GLN A 27 5.89 -18.77 45.04
C GLN A 27 5.44 -18.48 43.61
N ARG A 28 6.13 -19.01 42.58
CA ARG A 28 5.66 -18.92 41.19
C ARG A 28 4.42 -19.78 40.96
N LYS A 29 4.34 -20.98 41.55
CA LYS A 29 3.15 -21.85 41.47
C LYS A 29 1.95 -21.21 42.15
N LEU A 30 2.12 -20.67 43.37
CA LEU A 30 1.07 -19.96 44.11
C LEU A 30 0.58 -18.70 43.37
N ASN A 31 1.44 -18.04 42.61
CA ASN A 31 1.10 -16.88 41.79
C ASN A 31 0.72 -17.24 40.34
N ASN A 32 0.27 -18.47 40.06
CA ASN A 32 -0.15 -18.94 38.73
C ASN A 32 0.88 -18.68 37.60
N GLY A 33 2.17 -18.78 37.89
CA GLY A 33 3.25 -18.56 36.91
C GLY A 33 3.52 -17.09 36.58
N VAL A 34 2.89 -16.12 37.27
CA VAL A 34 3.07 -14.69 37.02
C VAL A 34 4.42 -14.20 37.59
N GLY A 35 5.49 -14.44 36.84
CA GLY A 35 6.84 -13.96 37.16
C GLY A 35 7.12 -12.50 36.80
N LYS A 36 8.29 -11.99 37.22
CA LYS A 36 8.83 -10.62 37.01
C LYS A 36 8.83 -10.10 35.55
N ASN A 37 8.44 -10.93 34.58
CA ASN A 37 8.33 -10.59 33.16
C ASN A 37 6.90 -10.28 32.69
N ARG A 38 5.92 -10.09 33.59
CA ARG A 38 4.51 -9.74 33.24
C ARG A 38 4.43 -8.58 32.23
N LYS A 39 5.25 -7.54 32.39
CA LYS A 39 5.31 -6.42 31.43
C LYS A 39 5.85 -6.86 30.06
N LYS A 40 6.92 -7.66 30.00
CA LYS A 40 7.50 -8.18 28.75
C LYS A 40 6.53 -9.13 28.02
N ASN A 41 5.85 -10.03 28.75
CA ASN A 41 4.87 -10.94 28.17
C ASN A 41 3.62 -10.22 27.65
N ARG A 42 3.13 -9.20 28.37
CA ARG A 42 2.04 -8.33 27.89
C ARG A 42 2.43 -7.57 26.62
N LYS A 43 3.67 -7.06 26.52
CA LYS A 43 4.18 -6.41 25.31
C LYS A 43 4.24 -7.38 24.11
N LYS A 44 4.78 -8.59 24.31
CA LYS A 44 4.82 -9.65 23.27
C LYS A 44 3.42 -10.03 22.78
N LEU A 45 2.46 -10.20 23.71
CA LEU A 45 1.07 -10.51 23.33
C LEU A 45 0.42 -9.37 22.55
N ARG A 46 0.63 -8.12 22.97
CA ARG A 46 0.15 -6.93 22.23
C ARG A 46 0.74 -6.85 20.82
N PHE A 47 2.04 -7.13 20.68
CA PHE A 47 2.71 -7.15 19.38
C PHE A 47 2.16 -8.25 18.47
N LYS A 48 1.99 -9.48 18.98
CA LYS A 48 1.36 -10.57 18.21
C LYS A 48 -0.06 -10.23 17.75
N ARG A 49 -0.86 -9.57 18.61
CA ARG A 49 -2.21 -9.10 18.23
C ARG A 49 -2.19 -8.00 17.17
N LYS A 50 -1.19 -7.12 17.18
CA LYS A 50 -1.01 -6.11 16.14
C LYS A 50 -0.67 -6.78 14.81
N LEU A 51 0.36 -7.63 14.78
CA LEU A 51 0.74 -8.38 13.59
C LEU A 51 -0.42 -9.18 12.98
N LYS A 52 -1.23 -9.84 13.81
CA LYS A 52 -2.41 -10.56 13.32
C LYS A 52 -3.42 -9.61 12.66
N LYS A 53 -3.69 -8.46 13.28
CA LYS A 53 -4.59 -7.44 12.71
C LYS A 53 -4.03 -6.83 11.43
N ASP A 54 -2.72 -6.64 11.36
CA ASP A 54 -2.05 -6.10 10.17
C ASP A 54 -2.13 -7.12 9.02
N PHE A 55 -1.96 -8.41 9.31
CA PHE A 55 -2.17 -9.49 8.34
C PHE A 55 -3.63 -9.57 7.87
N GLU A 56 -4.61 -9.57 8.77
CA GLU A 56 -6.04 -9.57 8.42
C GLU A 56 -6.41 -8.37 7.54
N ARG A 57 -5.79 -7.20 7.78
CA ARG A 57 -5.97 -6.01 6.94
C ARG A 57 -5.36 -6.17 5.56
N GLN A 58 -4.14 -6.71 5.48
CA GLN A 58 -3.46 -6.96 4.20
C GLN A 58 -4.21 -7.99 3.35
N GLU A 59 -4.74 -9.03 3.98
CA GLU A 59 -5.55 -10.05 3.30
C GLU A 59 -6.85 -9.45 2.77
N LEU A 60 -7.53 -8.63 3.57
CA LEU A 60 -8.73 -7.91 3.11
C LEU A 60 -8.41 -6.95 1.96
N GLU A 61 -7.32 -6.18 2.06
CA GLU A 61 -6.90 -5.26 1.00
C GLU A 61 -6.53 -6.00 -0.29
N ALA A 62 -5.86 -7.16 -0.17
CA ALA A 62 -5.56 -8.02 -1.31
C ALA A 62 -6.84 -8.55 -1.96
N LEU A 63 -7.80 -9.04 -1.16
CA LEU A 63 -9.09 -9.52 -1.67
C LEU A 63 -9.86 -8.41 -2.38
N ILE A 64 -9.95 -7.22 -1.77
CA ILE A 64 -10.56 -6.04 -2.40
C ILE A 64 -9.85 -5.78 -3.72
N SER A 65 -8.52 -5.67 -3.74
CA SER A 65 -7.78 -5.39 -4.97
C SER A 65 -7.99 -6.43 -6.07
N ALA A 66 -8.11 -7.71 -5.73
CA ALA A 66 -8.38 -8.78 -6.69
C ALA A 66 -9.79 -8.67 -7.28
N THR A 67 -10.81 -8.51 -6.42
CA THR A 67 -12.19 -8.29 -6.88
C THR A 67 -12.33 -7.03 -7.72
N GLU A 68 -11.64 -5.96 -7.33
CA GLU A 68 -11.54 -4.71 -8.06
C GLU A 68 -10.94 -4.91 -9.47
N THR A 69 -9.89 -5.72 -9.61
CA THR A 69 -9.31 -6.02 -10.92
C THR A 69 -10.19 -6.91 -11.80
N GLU A 70 -10.88 -7.88 -11.21
CA GLU A 70 -11.82 -8.73 -11.93
C GLU A 70 -13.04 -7.95 -12.41
N LEU A 71 -13.56 -7.03 -11.60
CA LEU A 71 -14.66 -6.16 -12.02
C LEU A 71 -14.25 -5.25 -13.19
N LYS A 72 -13.02 -4.75 -13.21
CA LYS A 72 -12.51 -4.00 -14.38
C LYS A 72 -12.50 -4.85 -15.63
N SER A 73 -11.96 -6.06 -15.54
CA SER A 73 -11.88 -6.92 -16.73
C SER A 73 -13.26 -7.31 -17.24
N ILE A 74 -14.23 -7.57 -16.36
CA ILE A 74 -15.62 -7.83 -16.75
C ILE A 74 -16.22 -6.63 -17.49
N LEU A 75 -16.08 -5.41 -16.94
CA LEU A 75 -16.61 -4.19 -17.57
C LEU A 75 -15.93 -3.86 -18.91
N GLU A 76 -14.64 -4.18 -19.07
CA GLU A 76 -13.91 -3.97 -20.32
C GLU A 76 -14.28 -5.01 -21.40
N ASN A 77 -14.63 -6.23 -21.01
CA ASN A 77 -14.92 -7.33 -21.95
C ASN A 77 -16.38 -7.35 -22.42
N GLU A 78 -17.33 -6.87 -21.61
CA GLU A 78 -18.75 -6.85 -21.97
C GLU A 78 -19.12 -5.56 -22.70
N SER A 79 -19.45 -5.68 -24.00
CA SER A 79 -19.83 -4.54 -24.86
C SER A 79 -21.08 -3.79 -24.40
N LEU A 80 -21.92 -4.39 -23.55
CA LEU A 80 -23.13 -3.76 -23.01
C LEU A 80 -22.84 -2.87 -21.79
N LEU A 81 -21.70 -3.07 -21.12
CA LEU A 81 -21.34 -2.38 -19.88
C LEU A 81 -20.20 -1.38 -20.06
N THR A 82 -19.70 -1.18 -21.28
CA THR A 82 -18.59 -0.28 -21.59
C THR A 82 -18.84 1.17 -21.18
N ASP A 83 -20.12 1.57 -21.08
CA ASP A 83 -20.51 2.92 -20.73
C ASP A 83 -20.47 3.17 -19.20
N ILE A 84 -20.33 2.12 -18.39
CA ILE A 84 -20.34 2.21 -16.93
C ILE A 84 -18.91 2.40 -16.42
N PRO A 85 -18.61 3.50 -15.69
CA PRO A 85 -17.29 3.67 -15.12
C PRO A 85 -17.06 2.63 -14.00
N TYR A 86 -15.84 2.13 -13.92
CA TYR A 86 -15.46 1.13 -12.93
C TYR A 86 -15.74 1.52 -11.47
N ASP A 87 -15.69 2.81 -11.15
CA ASP A 87 -15.90 3.32 -9.79
C ASP A 87 -17.26 4.01 -9.62
N VAL A 88 -18.28 3.48 -10.28
CA VAL A 88 -19.65 3.99 -10.17
C VAL A 88 -20.19 3.79 -8.74
N SER A 89 -20.84 4.83 -8.21
CA SER A 89 -21.57 4.73 -6.94
C SER A 89 -22.96 4.12 -7.15
N PRO A 90 -23.51 3.35 -6.20
CA PRO A 90 -24.89 2.88 -6.29
C PRO A 90 -25.88 4.05 -6.47
N GLU A 91 -25.59 5.21 -5.89
CA GLU A 91 -26.44 6.41 -6.04
C GLU A 91 -26.40 6.96 -7.48
N GLU A 92 -25.25 6.90 -8.17
CA GLU A 92 -25.13 7.29 -9.58
C GLU A 92 -25.91 6.30 -10.47
N LEU A 93 -25.77 4.98 -10.23
CA LEU A 93 -26.51 3.95 -10.97
C LEU A 93 -28.02 4.07 -10.77
N GLU A 94 -28.49 4.25 -9.54
CA GLU A 94 -29.91 4.44 -9.26
C GLU A 94 -30.45 5.70 -9.95
N GLY A 95 -29.65 6.77 -10.00
CA GLY A 95 -29.96 7.98 -10.74
C GLY A 95 -30.17 7.70 -12.23
N GLU A 96 -29.20 7.06 -12.89
CA GLU A 96 -29.29 6.73 -14.32
C GLU A 96 -30.44 5.78 -14.63
N ILE A 97 -30.67 4.77 -13.79
CA ILE A 97 -31.81 3.86 -13.92
C ILE A 97 -33.14 4.63 -13.78
N ALA A 98 -33.22 5.59 -12.86
CA ALA A 98 -34.41 6.40 -12.70
C ALA A 98 -34.65 7.35 -13.88
N LEU A 99 -33.59 7.89 -14.50
CA LEU A 99 -33.70 8.66 -15.74
C LEU A 99 -34.23 7.79 -16.88
N ALA A 100 -33.67 6.59 -17.07
CA ALA A 100 -34.13 5.65 -18.08
C ALA A 100 -35.61 5.24 -17.89
N LYS A 101 -36.08 5.15 -16.63
CA LYS A 101 -37.49 4.89 -16.28
C LYS A 101 -38.39 6.12 -16.36
N GLY A 102 -37.85 7.31 -16.61
CA GLY A 102 -38.59 8.57 -16.59
C GLY A 102 -39.04 9.04 -15.20
N SER A 103 -38.47 8.48 -14.14
CA SER A 103 -38.75 8.88 -12.74
C SER A 103 -37.65 9.71 -12.09
N GLY A 104 -36.55 9.95 -12.80
CA GLY A 104 -35.42 10.75 -12.35
C GLY A 104 -35.63 12.24 -12.62
N THR A 105 -35.13 13.10 -11.73
CA THR A 105 -35.05 14.55 -11.94
C THR A 105 -33.59 14.97 -12.03
N THR A 106 -33.20 15.60 -13.13
CA THR A 106 -31.87 16.18 -13.31
C THR A 106 -31.87 17.62 -12.79
N ILE A 107 -30.95 17.92 -11.89
CA ILE A 107 -30.78 19.23 -11.27
C ILE A 107 -29.39 19.74 -11.62
N TYR A 108 -29.32 20.93 -12.20
CA TYR A 108 -28.06 21.62 -12.51
C TYR A 108 -27.76 22.65 -11.42
N ILE A 109 -26.63 22.51 -10.74
CA ILE A 109 -26.20 23.41 -9.68
C ILE A 109 -25.06 24.26 -10.20
N GLN A 110 -25.32 25.55 -10.33
CA GLN A 110 -24.28 26.55 -10.61
C GLN A 110 -23.50 26.83 -9.33
N ARG A 111 -22.17 26.91 -9.46
CA ARG A 111 -21.24 27.15 -8.36
C ARG A 111 -20.33 28.31 -8.73
N ASP A 112 -20.02 29.16 -7.77
CA ASP A 112 -19.16 30.32 -8.03
C ASP A 112 -17.72 29.88 -8.29
N GLY A 113 -17.21 30.18 -9.49
CA GLY A 113 -15.84 29.86 -9.90
C GLY A 113 -15.54 28.37 -10.11
N LEU A 114 -16.55 27.50 -10.10
CA LEU A 114 -16.43 26.06 -10.32
C LEU A 114 -17.35 25.59 -11.45
N SER A 115 -17.08 24.41 -11.99
CA SER A 115 -17.95 23.80 -13.00
C SER A 115 -19.35 23.53 -12.44
N THR A 116 -20.36 23.62 -13.31
CA THR A 116 -21.74 23.24 -12.99
C THR A 116 -21.80 21.78 -12.59
N LEU A 117 -22.42 21.50 -11.43
CA LEU A 117 -22.58 20.14 -10.94
C LEU A 117 -23.94 19.59 -11.41
N THR A 118 -23.92 18.51 -12.17
CA THR A 118 -25.13 17.81 -12.62
C THR A 118 -25.46 16.71 -11.61
N ILE A 119 -26.67 16.74 -11.06
CA ILE A 119 -27.13 15.77 -10.07
C ILE A 119 -28.42 15.14 -10.53
N VAL A 120 -28.50 13.83 -10.43
CA VAL A 120 -29.68 13.05 -10.77
C VAL A 120 -30.31 12.54 -9.48
N LEU A 121 -31.59 12.86 -9.26
CA LEU A 121 -32.35 12.36 -8.11
C LEU A 121 -33.37 11.32 -8.57
N PRO A 122 -33.37 10.09 -8.01
CA PRO A 122 -34.25 9.01 -8.45
C PRO A 122 -35.70 9.09 -7.94
N GLN A 123 -36.09 10.15 -7.22
CA GLN A 123 -37.36 10.24 -6.51
C GLN A 123 -38.40 11.09 -7.24
N LYS A 124 -39.67 10.64 -7.22
CA LYS A 124 -40.83 11.42 -7.73
C LYS A 124 -41.03 12.77 -7.02
N LYS A 125 -40.58 12.90 -5.77
CA LYS A 125 -40.64 14.14 -4.97
C LYS A 125 -39.26 14.42 -4.35
N PRO A 126 -38.39 15.18 -5.03
CA PRO A 126 -37.06 15.48 -4.51
C PRO A 126 -37.16 16.36 -3.26
N THR A 127 -36.45 15.98 -2.19
CA THR A 127 -36.29 16.80 -0.98
C THR A 127 -34.91 17.44 -0.96
N ILE A 128 -34.81 18.63 -0.35
CA ILE A 128 -33.54 19.38 -0.23
C ILE A 128 -32.49 18.56 0.53
N ALA A 129 -32.90 17.77 1.52
CA ALA A 129 -31.98 16.88 2.25
C ALA A 129 -31.33 15.84 1.33
N ASN A 130 -32.12 15.24 0.43
CA ASN A 130 -31.63 14.26 -0.53
C ASN A 130 -30.76 14.92 -1.59
N LEU A 131 -31.11 16.13 -2.03
CA LEU A 131 -30.26 16.93 -2.91
C LEU A 131 -28.90 17.20 -2.25
N LYS A 132 -28.87 17.66 -1.00
CA LYS A 132 -27.61 17.91 -0.26
C LYS A 132 -26.74 16.67 -0.16
N ARG A 133 -27.37 15.52 0.14
CA ARG A 133 -26.66 14.25 0.20
C ARG A 133 -26.09 13.86 -1.16
N ALA A 134 -26.87 13.99 -2.23
CA ALA A 134 -26.41 13.70 -3.59
C ALA A 134 -25.29 14.66 -4.03
N ILE A 135 -25.34 15.94 -3.64
CA ILE A 135 -24.25 16.90 -3.87
C ILE A 135 -22.97 16.39 -3.20
N GLU A 136 -23.07 16.00 -1.93
CA GLU A 136 -21.93 15.53 -1.16
C GLU A 136 -21.31 14.28 -1.79
N THR A 137 -22.13 13.29 -2.15
CA THR A 137 -21.63 12.02 -2.71
C THR A 137 -20.99 12.21 -4.07
N VAL A 138 -21.64 12.95 -4.98
CA VAL A 138 -21.08 13.26 -6.31
C VAL A 138 -19.79 14.07 -6.18
N ALA A 139 -19.74 15.07 -5.29
CA ALA A 139 -18.53 15.87 -5.08
C ALA A 139 -17.37 15.03 -4.52
N GLN A 140 -17.64 14.14 -3.56
CA GLN A 140 -16.63 13.22 -3.02
C GLN A 140 -16.11 12.25 -4.10
N LEU A 141 -17.00 11.72 -4.94
CA LEU A 141 -16.62 10.85 -6.05
C LEU A 141 -15.76 11.56 -7.09
N GLN A 142 -16.14 12.78 -7.50
CA GLN A 142 -15.35 13.60 -8.41
C GLN A 142 -13.94 13.86 -7.85
N LEU A 143 -13.85 14.25 -6.57
CA LEU A 143 -12.55 14.46 -5.91
C LEU A 143 -11.72 13.16 -5.86
N LYS A 144 -12.35 12.02 -5.56
CA LYS A 144 -11.67 10.71 -5.51
C LYS A 144 -11.15 10.31 -6.89
N ARG A 145 -11.93 10.54 -7.95
CA ARG A 145 -11.55 10.31 -9.35
C ARG A 145 -10.35 11.17 -9.74
N GLU A 146 -10.41 12.48 -9.46
CA GLU A 146 -9.32 13.43 -9.76
C GLU A 146 -8.02 13.06 -9.03
N LEU A 147 -8.09 12.74 -7.73
CA LEU A 147 -6.92 12.33 -6.95
C LEU A 147 -6.30 11.03 -7.48
N ARG A 148 -7.14 10.07 -7.89
CA ARG A 148 -6.66 8.82 -8.49
C ARG A 148 -5.97 9.07 -9.81
N GLU A 149 -6.55 9.88 -10.69
CA GLU A 149 -5.96 10.23 -11.99
C GLU A 149 -4.60 10.91 -11.80
N ARG A 150 -4.53 11.92 -10.91
CA ARG A 150 -3.27 12.58 -10.55
C ARG A 150 -2.23 11.62 -9.99
N GLN A 151 -2.65 10.63 -9.18
CA GLN A 151 -1.75 9.61 -8.65
C GLN A 151 -1.25 8.66 -9.75
N GLN A 152 -2.14 8.19 -10.62
CA GLN A 152 -1.78 7.33 -11.75
C GLN A 152 -0.84 8.05 -12.71
N GLU A 153 -1.08 9.33 -12.99
CA GLU A 153 -0.19 10.15 -13.80
C GLU A 153 1.20 10.29 -13.16
N ARG A 154 1.27 10.55 -11.85
CA ARG A 154 2.54 10.55 -11.10
C ARG A 154 3.27 9.21 -11.23
N LEU A 155 2.56 8.09 -11.15
CA LEU A 155 3.16 6.76 -11.33
C LEU A 155 3.62 6.51 -12.76
N LYS A 156 2.84 6.92 -13.77
CA LYS A 156 3.22 6.86 -15.20
C LYS A 156 4.50 7.66 -15.45
N ARG A 157 4.58 8.89 -14.97
CA ARG A 157 5.79 9.75 -15.05
C ARG A 157 6.99 9.09 -14.38
N ARG A 158 6.81 8.50 -13.18
CA ARG A 158 7.90 7.75 -12.50
C ARG A 158 8.37 6.55 -13.31
N ARG A 159 7.45 5.72 -13.83
CA ARG A 159 7.80 4.56 -14.65
C ARG A 159 8.55 4.97 -15.91
N TYR A 160 8.06 6.00 -16.60
CA TYR A 160 8.70 6.54 -17.79
C TYR A 160 10.12 7.04 -17.50
N ASN A 161 10.32 7.80 -16.42
CA ASN A 161 11.65 8.26 -16.02
C ASN A 161 12.61 7.10 -15.68
N VAL A 162 12.11 6.03 -15.05
CA VAL A 162 12.92 4.82 -14.78
C VAL A 162 13.30 4.10 -16.08
N ILE A 163 12.38 4.03 -17.05
CA ILE A 163 12.68 3.44 -18.36
C ILE A 163 13.74 4.26 -19.07
N ILE A 164 13.60 5.59 -19.10
CA ILE A 164 14.61 6.50 -19.69
C ILE A 164 15.97 6.28 -19.04
N ALA A 165 16.04 6.29 -17.69
CA ALA A 165 17.29 6.09 -16.96
C ALA A 165 17.97 4.76 -17.31
N LYS A 166 17.20 3.67 -17.42
CA LYS A 166 17.72 2.38 -17.86
C LYS A 166 18.25 2.43 -19.30
N THR A 167 17.49 3.03 -20.22
CA THR A 167 17.93 3.14 -21.61
C THR A 167 19.18 4.00 -21.78
N SER A 168 19.38 5.03 -20.95
CA SER A 168 20.62 5.81 -20.96
C SER A 168 21.81 5.01 -20.40
N GLU A 169 21.62 4.26 -19.31
CA GLU A 169 22.68 3.40 -18.76
C GLU A 169 23.09 2.27 -19.73
N ASP A 170 22.13 1.70 -20.46
CA ASP A 170 22.39 0.66 -21.45
C ASP A 170 23.12 1.22 -22.69
N ASN A 171 22.79 2.45 -23.11
CA ASN A 171 23.48 3.14 -24.20
C ASN A 171 24.92 3.55 -23.83
N GLU A 172 25.16 4.01 -22.60
CA GLU A 172 26.51 4.35 -22.13
C GLU A 172 27.43 3.12 -22.10
N LYS A 173 26.96 1.99 -21.55
CA LYS A 173 27.71 0.72 -21.53
C LYS A 173 27.99 0.18 -22.94
N SER A 174 27.05 0.35 -23.86
CA SER A 174 27.22 -0.06 -25.26
C SER A 174 28.29 0.77 -25.97
N ASN A 175 28.35 2.07 -25.70
CA ASN A 175 29.37 2.97 -26.23
C ASN A 175 30.76 2.70 -25.62
N GLU A 176 30.85 2.42 -24.32
CA GLU A 176 32.11 2.06 -23.66
C GLU A 176 32.70 0.75 -24.21
N ASN A 177 31.86 -0.27 -24.42
CA ASN A 177 32.29 -1.54 -25.01
C ASN A 177 32.78 -1.38 -26.46
N MET A 178 32.13 -0.52 -27.26
CA MET A 178 32.56 -0.18 -28.62
C MET A 178 33.94 0.51 -28.63
N GLN A 179 34.17 1.45 -27.71
CA GLN A 179 35.47 2.14 -27.60
C GLN A 179 36.59 1.20 -27.15
N GLN A 180 36.31 0.29 -26.22
CA GLN A 180 37.29 -0.71 -25.77
C GLN A 180 37.66 -1.69 -26.89
N GLN A 181 36.70 -2.12 -27.72
CA GLN A 181 37.00 -2.95 -28.89
C GLN A 181 37.87 -2.23 -29.93
N GLN A 182 37.62 -0.94 -30.18
CA GLN A 182 38.44 -0.16 -31.10
C GLN A 182 39.88 0.01 -30.59
N GLN A 183 40.07 0.21 -29.29
CA GLN A 183 41.41 0.29 -28.70
C GLN A 183 42.16 -1.05 -28.77
N GLN A 184 41.47 -2.18 -28.58
CA GLN A 184 42.09 -3.49 -28.70
C GLN A 184 42.53 -3.80 -30.15
N GLN A 185 41.74 -3.40 -31.15
CA GLN A 185 42.11 -3.55 -32.56
C GLN A 185 43.30 -2.67 -32.95
N GLN A 186 43.35 -1.43 -32.47
CA GLN A 186 44.51 -0.55 -32.70
C GLN A 186 45.79 -1.12 -32.07
N ASN A 187 45.69 -1.70 -30.88
CA ASN A 187 46.85 -2.32 -30.22
C ASN A 187 47.33 -3.58 -30.95
N SER A 188 46.42 -4.44 -31.44
CA SER A 188 46.80 -5.63 -32.23
C SER A 188 47.43 -5.27 -33.58
N ASP A 189 46.96 -4.20 -34.22
CA ASP A 189 47.53 -3.71 -35.48
C ASP A 189 48.92 -3.10 -35.28
N THR A 190 49.17 -2.45 -34.13
CA THR A 190 50.51 -1.95 -33.78
C THR A 190 51.49 -3.05 -33.40
N GLU A 191 51.05 -4.12 -32.73
CA GLU A 191 51.91 -5.26 -32.39
C GLU A 191 52.29 -6.09 -33.62
N THR A 192 51.35 -6.30 -34.56
CA THR A 192 51.65 -6.99 -35.82
C THR A 192 52.61 -6.19 -36.71
N ALA A 193 52.53 -4.86 -36.72
CA ALA A 193 53.49 -3.99 -37.41
C ALA A 193 54.90 -4.01 -36.78
N ALA A 194 55.01 -4.14 -35.45
CA ALA A 194 56.28 -4.26 -34.74
C ALA A 194 56.99 -5.62 -34.95
N ILE A 195 56.21 -6.70 -35.12
CA ILE A 195 56.75 -8.04 -35.41
C ILE A 195 57.21 -8.14 -36.88
N ALA A 196 56.51 -7.49 -37.81
CA ALA A 196 56.92 -7.45 -39.22
C ALA A 196 58.20 -6.64 -39.46
N SER A 197 58.51 -5.66 -38.60
CA SER A 197 59.72 -4.84 -38.68
C SER A 197 60.94 -5.44 -37.97
N SER A 198 60.77 -6.48 -37.14
CA SER A 198 61.86 -7.18 -36.44
C SER A 198 62.30 -8.49 -37.12
N SER A 199 61.69 -8.85 -38.24
CA SER A 199 62.00 -10.07 -39.04
C SER A 199 62.77 -9.77 -40.34
N THR A 200 63.29 -8.55 -40.50
CA THR A 200 64.02 -8.09 -41.70
C THR A 200 65.51 -7.78 -41.51
N ASP A 201 66.10 -8.15 -40.37
CA ASP A 201 67.56 -8.09 -40.14
C ASP A 201 68.18 -9.48 -39.95
#